data_AF-A0A537JEH4-F1
#
_entry.id   AF-A0A537JEH4-F1
#
_cell.length_a   1.000
_cell.length_b   1.000
_cell.length_c   1.000
_cell.angle_alpha   90.00
_cell.angle_beta   90.00
_cell.angle_gamma   90.00
#
_symmetry.space_group_name_H-M   'P 1'
#
loop_
_entity.id
_entity.type
_entity.pdbx_description
1 polymer ?
#
loop_
_entity_poly.entity_id
_entity_poly.type
_entity_poly.pdbx_seq_one_letter_code
_entity_poly.pdbx_strand_id
1 'polypeptide(L)'
;MPRLTLGQRLKRARLAAGLTQESLGKPELTKGFISLLEHDRAKPSVATLVRLAARLGQPVSYFLDAEDTVSEKFLAVLASRGRSELSRRQFEAARSVFAELGDL
;
A
#
# COMPACT_ATOMS: atom_id res chain seq x y z
N MET A 1 -17.03 -7.37 11.25
CA MET A 1 -16.89 -5.97 10.78
C MET A 1 -15.94 -5.99 9.59
N PRO A 2 -16.35 -5.54 8.40
CA PRO A 2 -15.43 -5.47 7.26
C PRO A 2 -14.26 -4.53 7.60
N ARG A 3 -13.04 -4.92 7.22
CA ARG A 3 -11.83 -4.10 7.41
C ARG A 3 -11.91 -2.86 6.53
N LEU A 4 -11.40 -1.73 7.03
CA LEU A 4 -11.40 -0.47 6.29
C LEU A 4 -10.30 -0.49 5.21
N THR A 5 -10.59 0.08 4.04
CA THR A 5 -9.55 0.34 3.01
C THR A 5 -8.65 1.51 3.42
N LEU A 6 -7.55 1.73 2.68
CA LEU A 6 -6.71 2.93 2.84
C LEU A 6 -7.53 4.21 2.69
N GLY A 7 -8.37 4.31 1.64
CA GLY A 7 -9.21 5.47 1.41
C GLY A 7 -10.20 5.73 2.54
N GLN A 8 -10.81 4.67 3.08
CA GLN A 8 -11.72 4.76 4.21
C GLN A 8 -11.00 5.18 5.50
N ARG A 9 -9.79 4.65 5.77
CA ARG A 9 -8.95 5.07 6.89
C ARG A 9 -8.52 6.53 6.78
N LEU A 10 -8.18 7.00 5.57
CA LEU A 10 -7.85 8.39 5.27
C LEU A 10 -9.04 9.32 5.55
N LYS A 11 -10.23 8.98 5.03
CA LYS A 11 -11.46 9.73 5.28
C LYS A 11 -11.78 9.81 6.76
N ARG A 12 -11.67 8.69 7.49
CA ARG A 12 -11.92 8.63 8.94
C ARG A 12 -10.96 9.54 9.70
N ALA A 13 -9.66 9.45 9.43
CA ALA A 13 -8.66 10.29 10.10
C ALA A 13 -8.87 11.78 9.78
N ARG A 14 -9.20 12.12 8.52
CA ARG A 14 -9.51 13.50 8.13
C ARG A 14 -10.70 14.07 8.91
N LEU A 15 -11.79 13.31 8.99
CA LEU A 15 -13.00 13.74 9.71
C LEU A 15 -12.74 13.88 11.21
N ALA A 16 -11.97 12.96 11.80
CA ALA A 16 -11.56 13.06 13.21
C ALA A 16 -10.72 14.32 13.49
N ALA A 17 -9.90 14.75 12.51
CA ALA A 17 -9.13 15.99 12.58
C ALA A 17 -9.95 17.26 12.25
N GLY A 18 -11.25 17.14 11.92
CA GLY A 18 -12.10 18.29 11.56
C GLY A 18 -11.73 18.98 10.24
N LEU A 19 -10.95 18.32 9.38
CA LEU A 19 -10.44 18.93 8.15
C LEU A 19 -11.39 18.70 6.97
N THR A 20 -11.51 19.69 6.07
CA THR A 20 -12.10 19.48 4.74
C THR A 20 -11.11 18.76 3.82
N GLN A 21 -11.58 18.16 2.72
CA GLN A 21 -10.69 17.56 1.72
C GLN A 21 -9.73 18.60 1.11
N GLU A 22 -10.20 19.84 0.93
CA GLU A 22 -9.38 20.94 0.45
C GLU A 22 -8.30 21.34 1.46
N SER A 23 -8.67 21.45 2.74
CA SER A 23 -7.74 21.77 3.83
C SER A 23 -6.66 20.69 4.01
N LEU A 24 -7.03 19.40 3.91
CA LEU A 24 -6.05 18.31 3.96
C LEU A 24 -5.11 18.32 2.75
N GLY A 25 -5.61 18.71 1.58
CA GLY A 25 -4.84 18.71 0.34
C GLY A 25 -3.78 19.82 0.27
N LYS A 26 -4.13 21.04 0.71
CA LYS A 26 -3.26 22.21 0.56
C LYS A 26 -1.91 22.07 1.29
N PRO A 27 -0.83 22.68 0.76
CA PRO A 27 -0.80 23.44 -0.50
C PRO A 27 -0.57 22.59 -1.78
N GLU A 28 -0.03 21.37 -1.67
CA GLU A 28 0.49 20.63 -2.85
C GLU A 28 -0.50 19.63 -3.47
N LEU A 29 -1.55 19.23 -2.76
CA LEU A 29 -2.54 18.27 -3.26
C LEU A 29 -3.89 18.95 -3.50
N THR A 30 -4.58 18.52 -4.56
CA THR A 30 -5.90 19.07 -4.89
C THR A 30 -7.00 18.37 -4.09
N LYS A 31 -8.11 19.08 -3.83
CA LYS A 31 -9.34 18.49 -3.25
C LYS A 31 -9.79 17.25 -4.04
N GLY A 32 -9.73 17.33 -5.38
CA GLY A 32 -10.10 16.22 -6.26
C GLY A 32 -9.23 14.98 -6.03
N PHE A 33 -7.92 15.17 -5.87
CA PHE A 33 -7.01 14.06 -5.58
C PHE A 33 -7.29 13.44 -4.20
N ILE A 34 -7.52 14.24 -3.16
CA ILE A 34 -7.95 13.72 -1.84
C ILE A 34 -9.26 12.91 -1.97
N SER A 35 -10.22 13.40 -2.74
CA SER A 35 -11.47 12.67 -3.01
C SER A 35 -11.21 11.33 -3.70
N LEU A 36 -10.33 11.28 -4.70
CA LEU A 36 -9.96 10.02 -5.37
C LEU A 36 -9.32 9.03 -4.39
N LEU A 37 -8.45 9.50 -3.49
CA LEU A 37 -7.84 8.66 -2.45
C LEU A 37 -8.90 8.12 -1.48
N GLU A 38 -9.80 8.96 -0.99
CA GLU A 38 -10.84 8.56 -0.01
C GLU A 38 -11.86 7.54 -0.55
N HIS A 39 -11.96 7.40 -1.88
CA HIS A 39 -12.82 6.44 -2.56
C HIS A 39 -12.03 5.30 -3.24
N ASP A 40 -10.75 5.13 -2.90
CA ASP A 40 -9.86 4.10 -3.44
C ASP A 40 -9.74 4.10 -4.98
N ARG A 41 -9.98 5.26 -5.61
CA ARG A 41 -9.86 5.47 -7.07
C ARG A 41 -8.46 5.90 -7.50
N ALA A 42 -7.60 6.24 -6.55
CA ALA A 42 -6.19 6.51 -6.76
C ALA A 42 -5.36 5.91 -5.62
N LYS A 43 -4.11 5.54 -5.92
CA LYS A 43 -3.12 5.17 -4.91
C LYS A 43 -2.17 6.35 -4.65
N PRO A 44 -1.90 6.70 -3.39
CA PRO A 44 -0.89 7.72 -3.10
C PRO A 44 0.51 7.16 -3.36
N SER A 45 1.45 8.01 -3.75
CA SER A 45 2.87 7.65 -3.63
C SER A 45 3.27 7.56 -2.15
N VAL A 46 4.38 6.89 -1.84
CA VAL A 46 4.92 6.83 -0.48
C VAL A 46 5.11 8.23 0.10
N ALA A 47 5.74 9.14 -0.64
CA ALA A 47 5.95 10.52 -0.21
C ALA A 47 4.62 11.26 0.09
N THR A 48 3.59 11.03 -0.72
CA THR A 48 2.25 11.58 -0.48
C THR A 48 1.63 10.99 0.79
N LEU A 49 1.73 9.68 1.00
CA LEU A 49 1.18 9.03 2.19
C LEU A 49 1.87 9.52 3.46
N VAL A 50 3.19 9.65 3.47
CA VAL A 50 3.95 10.22 4.60
C VAL A 50 3.48 11.64 4.94
N ARG A 51 3.28 12.49 3.92
CA ARG A 51 2.77 13.85 4.15
C ARG A 51 1.36 13.86 4.73
N LEU A 52 0.46 13.05 4.18
CA LEU A 52 -0.92 12.95 4.69
C LEU A 52 -0.94 12.44 6.13
N ALA A 53 -0.10 11.44 6.44
CA ALA A 53 0.03 10.90 7.79
C ALA A 53 0.50 11.96 8.78
N ALA A 54 1.55 12.72 8.43
CA ALA A 54 2.05 13.84 9.24
C ALA A 54 0.96 14.90 9.49
N ARG A 55 0.20 15.29 8.47
CA ARG A 55 -0.90 16.27 8.61
C ARG A 55 -2.04 15.79 9.50
N LEU A 56 -2.29 14.49 9.52
CA LEU A 56 -3.37 13.87 10.29
C LEU A 56 -2.91 13.42 11.68
N GLY A 57 -1.64 13.62 12.04
CA GLY A 57 -1.08 13.18 13.31
C GLY A 57 -1.15 11.66 13.49
N GLN A 58 -1.06 10.90 12.40
CA GLN A 58 -1.11 9.44 12.41
C GLN A 58 0.25 8.87 11.94
N PRO A 59 0.68 7.71 12.47
CA PRO A 59 1.80 6.98 11.88
C PRO A 59 1.43 6.50 10.48
N VAL A 60 2.40 6.35 9.59
CA VAL A 60 2.15 5.83 8.22
C VAL A 60 1.50 4.45 8.26
N SER A 61 1.90 3.61 9.23
CA SER A 61 1.33 2.28 9.48
C SER A 61 -0.16 2.29 9.80
N TYR A 62 -0.74 3.41 10.23
CA TYR A 62 -2.18 3.50 10.41
C TYR A 62 -2.94 3.35 9.08
N PHE A 63 -2.34 3.77 7.95
CA PHE A 63 -2.97 3.73 6.63
C PHE A 63 -2.62 2.48 5.82
N LEU A 64 -1.56 1.77 6.21
CA LEU A 64 -1.09 0.53 5.59
C LEU A 64 -1.69 -0.65 6.37
N ASP A 65 -2.33 -1.59 5.68
CA ASP A 65 -2.73 -2.86 6.33
C ASP A 65 -1.57 -3.85 6.24
N ALA A 66 -1.53 -4.81 7.17
CA ALA A 66 -0.56 -5.91 7.09
C ALA A 66 -0.79 -6.81 5.86
N GLU A 67 -2.00 -6.78 5.28
CA GLU A 67 -2.38 -7.46 4.04
C GLU A 67 -2.41 -6.51 2.83
N ASP A 68 -1.67 -5.39 2.84
CA ASP A 68 -1.36 -4.68 1.61
C ASP A 68 -0.62 -5.66 0.68
N THR A 69 -1.43 -6.31 -0.15
CA THR A 69 -1.11 -7.54 -0.85
C THR A 69 0.18 -7.40 -1.61
N VAL A 70 1.03 -8.41 -1.48
CA VAL A 70 2.19 -8.57 -2.33
C VAL A 70 1.73 -8.40 -3.77
N SER A 71 2.32 -7.42 -4.47
CA SER A 71 1.93 -7.12 -5.84
C SER A 71 2.02 -8.39 -6.69
N GLU A 72 1.00 -8.66 -7.50
CA GLU A 72 1.01 -9.76 -8.48
C GLU A 72 2.28 -9.74 -9.34
N LYS A 73 2.80 -8.54 -9.65
CA LYS A 73 4.07 -8.38 -10.35
C LYS A 73 5.26 -8.90 -9.54
N PHE A 74 5.28 -8.67 -8.24
CA PHE A 74 6.32 -9.17 -7.35
C PHE A 74 6.23 -10.70 -7.22
N LEU A 75 5.02 -11.25 -7.06
CA LEU A 75 4.79 -12.70 -7.09
C LEU A 75 5.25 -13.31 -8.41
N ALA A 76 4.96 -12.67 -9.54
CA ALA A 76 5.40 -13.12 -10.86
C ALA A 76 6.93 -13.09 -11.02
N VAL A 77 7.62 -12.08 -10.45
CA VAL A 77 9.09 -12.01 -10.44
C VAL A 77 9.69 -13.15 -9.63
N LEU A 78 9.20 -13.37 -8.41
CA LEU A 78 9.66 -14.47 -7.55
C LEU A 78 9.40 -15.84 -8.19
N ALA A 79 8.21 -16.06 -8.74
CA ALA A 79 7.87 -17.31 -9.41
C ALA A 79 8.71 -17.55 -10.68
N SER A 80 9.04 -16.50 -11.43
CA SER A 80 9.91 -16.60 -12.61
C SER A 80 11.36 -16.92 -12.23
N ARG A 81 11.84 -16.30 -11.14
CA ARG A 81 13.16 -16.61 -10.56
C ARG A 81 13.22 -18.06 -10.10
N GLY A 82 12.25 -18.52 -9.31
CA GLY A 82 12.18 -19.91 -8.85
C GLY A 82 12.17 -20.92 -10.01
N ARG A 83 11.40 -20.63 -11.08
CA ARG A 83 11.41 -21.44 -12.32
C ARG A 83 12.75 -21.45 -13.04
N SER A 84 13.48 -20.33 -13.06
CA SER A 84 14.83 -20.27 -13.66
C SER A 84 15.85 -21.10 -12.88
N GLU A 85 15.75 -21.18 -11.56
CA GLU A 85 16.68 -22.02 -10.78
C GLU A 85 16.37 -23.50 -10.95
N LEU A 86 15.09 -23.88 -11.09
CA LEU A 86 14.69 -25.23 -11.45
C LEU A 86 15.27 -25.66 -12.80
N SER A 87 15.20 -24.81 -13.84
CA SER A 87 15.74 -25.14 -15.17
C SER A 87 17.27 -25.32 -15.16
N ARG A 88 17.95 -24.65 -14.23
CA ARG A 88 19.39 -24.78 -13.98
C ARG A 88 19.77 -25.92 -13.05
N ARG A 89 18.79 -26.72 -12.59
CA ARG A 89 18.96 -27.81 -11.60
C ARG A 89 19.51 -27.32 -10.25
N GLN A 90 19.34 -26.05 -9.93
CA GLN A 90 19.71 -25.47 -8.64
C GLN A 90 18.56 -25.64 -7.64
N PHE A 91 18.31 -26.88 -7.21
CA PHE A 91 17.12 -27.22 -6.43
C PHE A 91 17.06 -26.53 -5.06
N GLU A 92 18.18 -26.38 -4.37
CA GLU A 92 18.22 -25.65 -3.08
C GLU A 92 17.89 -24.17 -3.25
N ALA A 93 18.43 -23.53 -4.28
CA ALA A 93 18.14 -22.13 -4.60
C ALA A 93 16.67 -21.94 -4.99
N ALA A 94 16.13 -22.84 -5.83
CA ALA A 94 14.71 -22.85 -6.18
C ALA A 94 13.82 -23.01 -4.93
N ARG A 95 14.15 -23.94 -4.03
CA ARG A 95 13.41 -24.18 -2.78
C ARG A 95 13.37 -22.94 -1.91
N SER A 96 14.50 -22.24 -1.75
CA SER A 96 14.55 -20.98 -0.99
C SER A 96 13.60 -19.93 -1.57
N VAL A 97 13.63 -19.74 -2.90
CA VAL A 97 12.78 -18.73 -3.57
C VAL A 97 11.29 -19.07 -3.47
N PHE A 98 10.92 -20.35 -3.50
CA PHE A 98 9.52 -20.76 -3.33
C PHE A 98 9.07 -20.76 -1.86
N ALA A 99 9.97 -21.01 -0.90
CA ALA A 99 9.65 -20.83 0.52
C ALA A 99 9.33 -19.36 0.82
N GLU A 100 10.12 -18.43 0.29
CA GLU A 100 9.82 -16.98 0.34
C GLU A 100 8.45 -16.62 -0.27
N LEU A 101 7.92 -17.42 -1.21
CA LEU A 101 6.56 -17.21 -1.74
C LEU A 101 5.46 -17.75 -0.82
N GLY A 102 5.74 -18.80 -0.04
CA GLY A 102 4.77 -19.41 0.89
C GLY A 102 4.63 -18.66 2.21
N ASP A 103 5.62 -17.85 2.57
CA ASP A 103 5.66 -17.05 3.80
C ASP A 103 5.08 -15.62 3.62
N LEU A 104 4.61 -15.28 2.41
CA LEU A 104 3.98 -13.99 2.06
C LEU A 104 2.45 -14.04 2.20
#